data_AF-A0AAX3YSX3-F1
#
_entry.id   AF-A0AAX3YSX3-F1
#
_cell.length_a   1.000
_cell.length_b   1.000
_cell.length_c   1.000
_cell.angle_alpha   90.00
_cell.angle_beta   90.00
_cell.angle_gamma   90.00
#
_symmetry.space_group_name_H-M   'P 1'
#
loop_
_entity.id
_entity.type
_entity.pdbx_description
1 polymer ?
#
loop_
_entity_poly.entity_id
_entity_poly.type
_entity_poly.pdbx_seq_one_letter_code
_entity_poly.pdbx_strand_id
1 'polypeptide(L)' 'MHGLRHPYSGALYEPLGERRVQVTQRDGKVAVFAADGRWVSGDKIGADPQLTGWVAADRGIHRMAEK' A
#
# COMPACT_ATOMS: atom_id res chain seq x y z
N MET A 1 10.98 -0.17 9.00
CA MET A 1 10.08 -0.44 7.86
C MET A 1 8.71 -0.74 8.42
N HIS A 2 7.68 0.04 8.08
CA HIS A 2 6.31 -0.17 8.57
C HIS A 2 5.36 -0.41 7.40
N GLY A 3 5.23 -1.66 6.96
CA GLY A 3 4.27 -2.09 5.94
C GLY A 3 3.08 -2.85 6.53
N LEU A 4 2.02 -3.01 5.74
CA LEU A 4 0.86 -3.82 6.07
C LEU A 4 0.82 -5.06 5.18
N ARG A 5 0.59 -6.23 5.76
CA ARG A 5 0.43 -7.46 4.98
C ARG A 5 -1.06 -7.74 4.76
N HIS A 6 -1.45 -7.94 3.51
CA HIS A 6 -2.82 -8.27 3.16
C HIS A 6 -3.21 -9.62 3.79
N PRO A 7 -4.31 -9.71 4.57
CA PRO A 7 -4.64 -10.94 5.31
C PRO A 7 -4.99 -12.12 4.39
N TYR A 8 -5.70 -11.85 3.28
CA TYR A 8 -6.04 -12.88 2.29
C TYR A 8 -4.89 -13.23 1.31
N SER A 9 -4.41 -12.28 0.49
CA SER A 9 -3.38 -12.57 -0.53
C SER A 9 -1.97 -12.72 0.05
N GLY A 10 -1.72 -12.16 1.23
CA GLY A 10 -0.39 -12.15 1.86
C GLY A 10 0.63 -11.24 1.17
N ALA A 11 0.20 -10.40 0.23
CA ALA A 11 1.02 -9.35 -0.36
C ALA A 11 1.40 -8.30 0.70
N LEU A 12 2.61 -7.77 0.60
CA LEU A 12 3.14 -6.74 1.48
C LEU A 12 2.94 -5.36 0.82
N TYR A 13 2.33 -4.44 1.55
CA TYR A 13 2.06 -3.08 1.12
C TYR A 13 2.92 -2.12 1.93
N GLU A 14 3.74 -1.32 1.26
CA GLU A 14 4.70 -0.40 1.90
C GLU A 14 4.53 1.02 1.35
N PRO A 15 4.44 2.03 2.22
CA PRO A 15 4.36 3.42 1.76
C PRO A 15 5.70 3.85 1.15
N LEU A 16 5.66 4.40 -0.06
CA LEU A 16 6.83 4.89 -0.78
C LEU A 16 6.98 6.43 -0.68
N GLY A 17 6.05 7.10 0.01
CA GLY A 17 5.92 8.57 0.00
C GLY A 17 5.05 9.07 -1.15
N GLU A 18 4.73 10.37 -1.15
CA GLU A 18 3.96 11.03 -2.22
C GLU A 18 2.63 10.32 -2.59
N ARG A 19 1.96 9.74 -1.59
CA ARG A 19 0.72 8.96 -1.76
C ARG A 19 0.89 7.75 -2.71
N ARG A 20 2.07 7.14 -2.72
CA ARG A 20 2.38 5.91 -3.45
C ARG A 20 2.64 4.75 -2.51
N VAL A 21 2.32 3.56 -2.99
CA VAL A 21 2.47 2.29 -2.27
C VAL A 21 3.18 1.29 -3.15
N GLN A 22 4.23 0.67 -2.63
CA GLN A 22 4.84 -0.50 -3.23
C GLN A 22 4.11 -1.75 -2.73
N VAL A 23 3.73 -2.63 -3.65
CA VAL A 23 3.07 -3.89 -3.37
C VAL A 23 3.96 -5.03 -3.83
N THR A 24 4.39 -5.84 -2.87
CA THR A 24 5.21 -7.03 -3.10
C THR A 24 4.35 -8.28 -2.90
N GLN A 25 4.14 -9.04 -3.96
CA GLN A 25 3.39 -10.29 -3.93
C GLN A 25 4.21 -11.43 -3.30
N ARG A 26 3.54 -12.52 -2.92
CA ARG A 26 4.22 -13.71 -2.37
C ARG A 26 5.14 -14.39 -3.38
N ASP A 27 4.86 -14.25 -4.67
CA ASP A 27 5.69 -14.79 -5.76
C ASP A 27 6.90 -13.89 -6.08
N GLY A 28 7.09 -12.80 -5.32
CA GLY A 28 8.22 -11.88 -5.46
C GLY A 28 8.02 -10.77 -6.47
N LYS A 29 6.87 -10.71 -7.18
CA LYS A 29 6.56 -9.60 -8.09
C LYS A 29 6.31 -8.31 -7.33
N VAL A 30 6.75 -7.20 -7.89
CA VAL A 30 6.69 -5.88 -7.24
C VAL A 30 6.06 -4.88 -8.19
N ALA A 31 5.10 -4.12 -7.68
CA ALA A 31 4.53 -3.01 -8.42
C ALA A 31 4.24 -1.81 -7.52
N VAL A 32 4.23 -0.63 -8.13
CA VAL A 32 3.93 0.63 -7.46
C VAL A 32 2.54 1.08 -7.88
N PHE A 33 1.73 1.42 -6.89
CA PHE A 33 0.38 1.93 -7.06
C PHE A 33 0.26 3.32 -6.43
N ALA A 34 -0.60 4.16 -6.99
CA ALA A 34 -1.06 5.38 -6.34
C ALA A 34 -2.10 5.03 -5.26
N ALA A 35 -2.37 5.97 -4.35
CA ALA A 35 -3.33 5.81 -3.25
C ALA A 35 -4.77 5.52 -3.70
N ASP A 36 -5.12 5.78 -4.95
CA ASP A 36 -6.42 5.47 -5.55
C ASP A 36 -6.47 4.07 -6.19
N GLY A 37 -5.40 3.28 -6.06
CA GLY A 37 -5.28 1.94 -6.62
C GLY A 37 -4.84 1.91 -8.09
N ARG A 38 -4.51 3.06 -8.70
CA ARG A 38 -3.97 3.07 -10.07
C ARG A 38 -2.54 2.52 -10.11
N TRP A 39 -2.28 1.60 -11.02
CA TRP A 39 -0.94 1.11 -11.29
C TRP A 39 -0.07 2.22 -11.89
N VAL A 40 1.16 2.36 -11.39
CA VAL A 40 2.13 3.39 -11.80
C VAL A 40 3.32 2.77 -12.52
N SER A 41 3.92 1.72 -11.94
CA SER A 41 5.11 1.07 -12.49
C SER A 41 5.35 -0.33 -11.92
N GLY A 42 6.27 -1.09 -12.54
CA GLY A 42 6.67 -2.44 -12.10
C GLY A 42 5.86 -3.54 -12.78
N ASP A 43 5.66 -4.66 -12.09
CA ASP A 43 4.90 -5.78 -12.61
C ASP A 43 3.40 -5.44 -12.77
N LYS A 44 2.75 -6.00 -13.79
CA LYS A 44 1.29 -5.88 -13.95
C LYS A 44 0.57 -6.90 -13.08
N ILE A 45 0.50 -6.61 -11.78
CA ILE A 45 -0.20 -7.42 -10.77
C ILE A 45 -1.50 -6.76 -10.30
N GLY A 46 -2.38 -7.54 -9.68
CA GLY A 46 -3.53 -7.01 -8.95
C GLY A 46 -3.14 -6.53 -7.56
N ALA A 47 -3.74 -5.42 -7.11
CA ALA A 47 -3.65 -4.91 -5.74
C ALA A 47 -5.05 -4.49 -5.26
N ASP A 48 -5.26 -4.51 -3.95
CA ASP A 48 -6.50 -4.04 -3.34
C ASP A 48 -6.47 -2.50 -3.22
N PRO A 49 -7.40 -1.77 -3.88
CA PRO A 49 -7.36 -0.31 -3.92
C PRO A 49 -7.62 0.35 -2.56
N GLN A 50 -8.42 -0.29 -1.68
CA GLN A 50 -8.67 0.25 -0.34
C GLN A 50 -7.40 0.22 0.50
N LEU A 51 -6.67 -0.90 0.46
CA LEU A 51 -5.37 -1.07 1.09
C LEU A 51 -4.32 -0.08 0.58
N THR A 52 -4.28 0.19 -0.73
CA THR A 52 -3.38 1.23 -1.26
C THR A 52 -3.71 2.60 -0.68
N GLY A 53 -4.98 2.93 -0.52
CA GLY A 53 -5.42 4.18 0.10
C GLY A 53 -5.02 4.27 1.57
N TRP A 54 -5.25 3.21 2.34
CA TRP A 54 -4.93 3.18 3.78
C TRP A 54 -3.43 3.25 4.04
N VAL A 55 -2.62 2.54 3.26
CA VAL A 55 -1.16 2.52 3.44
C VAL A 55 -0.53 3.84 2.98
N ALA A 56 -1.07 4.47 1.93
CA ALA A 56 -0.63 5.78 1.47
C ALA A 56 -1.15 6.96 2.31
N ALA A 57 -2.15 6.74 3.17
CA ALA A 57 -2.73 7.79 3.99
C ALA A 57 -1.70 8.33 4.99
N ASP A 58 -1.73 9.66 5.19
CA ASP A 58 -0.89 10.30 6.18
C ASP A 58 -1.28 9.82 7.59
N ARG A 59 -0.29 9.31 8.33
CA ARG A 59 -0.51 8.71 9.66
C ARG A 59 -0.94 9.72 10.73
N GLY A 60 -0.96 11.02 10.42
CA GLY A 60 -1.44 12.08 11.29
C GLY A 60 -2.95 12.28 11.31
N ILE A 61 -3.70 11.80 10.30
CA ILE A 61 -5.13 12.15 10.15
C ILE A 61 -6.06 11.24 10.96
N HIS A 62 -5.64 10.01 11.29
CA HIS A 62 -6.48 9.00 11.95
C HIS A 62 -5.88 8.43 13.24
N ARG A 63 -5.03 9.20 13.93
CA ARG A 63 -4.64 8.87 15.31
C ARG A 63 -5.62 9.60 16.23
N MET A 64 -6.33 8.87 17.10
CA MET A 64 -7.01 9.52 18.22
C MET A 64 -5.93 10.23 19.04
N ALA A 65 -5.89 11.56 18.97
CA ALA A 65 -5.12 12.35 19.91
C ALA A 65 -5.89 12.30 21.23
N GLU A 66 -5.25 11.79 22.28
CA GLU A 66 -5.77 11.90 23.63
C GLU A 66 -5.95 13.40 23.96
N LYS A 67 -7.10 13.74 24.56
CA LYS A 67 -7.53 15.11 24.81
C LYS A 67 -6.76 15.74 25.97
#